data_AF-A0A845YI54-F1
#
_entry.id   AF-A0A845YI54-F1
#
_cell.length_a   1.000
_cell.length_b   1.000
_cell.length_c   1.000
_cell.angle_alpha   90.00
_cell.angle_beta   90.00
_cell.angle_gamma   90.00
#
_symmetry.space_group_name_H-M   'P 1'
#
loop_
_entity.id
_entity.type
_entity.pdbx_description
1 polymer ?
#
loop_
_entity_poly.entity_id
_entity_poly.type
_entity_poly.pdbx_seq_one_letter_code
_entity_poly.pdbx_strand_id
1 'polypeptide(L)'
;MSELENDLTSNELIKLEFQGNQFSIQGDYWDATTMCQAYGKRVNNFLRLDATQRYLAALSKKLGIPIEIDGESKSAMTRNQGVEDGIAQKSALIYRSKGGKVEESGTLVHRRVALKLAAWLNPDLEVWVYGVIEKLLTEGEVKLKDELKGLQAALNQTELALQEIEIELAQTSHELDQARYERDELQEIANWKRDNCWEADVEYVEQDSF
;
A
#
# COMPACT_ATOMS: atom_id res chain seq x y z
N MET A 1 -0.53 0.17 -17.69
CA MET A 1 -0.06 -1.12 -17.11
C MET A 1 1.42 -1.06 -16.67
N SER A 2 2.00 0.12 -16.46
CA SER A 2 3.40 0.29 -16.00
C SER A 2 3.54 1.26 -14.81
N GLU A 3 2.42 1.66 -14.19
CA GLU A 3 2.40 2.63 -13.08
C GLU A 3 2.07 1.97 -11.73
N LEU A 4 1.70 0.68 -11.71
CA LEU A 4 1.26 -0.03 -10.50
C LEU A 4 2.35 -0.84 -9.78
N GLU A 5 3.57 -0.92 -10.32
CA GLU A 5 4.67 -1.66 -9.67
C GLU A 5 5.58 -0.78 -8.80
N ASN A 6 5.41 0.55 -8.81
CA ASN A 6 6.31 1.46 -8.10
C ASN A 6 5.91 1.74 -6.63
N ASP A 7 4.72 1.31 -6.20
CA ASP A 7 4.21 1.58 -4.84
C ASP A 7 4.75 0.63 -3.75
N LEU A 8 5.44 -0.46 -4.13
CA LEU A 8 5.99 -1.44 -3.16
C LEU A 8 7.31 -1.01 -2.52
N THR A 9 7.83 0.19 -2.83
CA THR A 9 9.05 0.74 -2.20
C THR A 9 8.76 1.89 -1.24
N SER A 10 7.50 2.04 -0.82
CA SER A 10 7.13 2.92 0.29
C SER A 10 7.95 2.56 1.51
N ASN A 11 8.97 3.37 1.77
CA ASN A 11 9.93 3.25 2.87
C ASN A 11 9.21 3.67 4.16
N GLU A 12 8.16 2.93 4.51
CA GLU A 12 7.25 3.27 5.58
C GLU A 12 7.98 3.06 6.91
N LEU A 13 8.08 4.15 7.68
CA LEU A 13 8.69 4.15 8.99
C LEU A 13 7.73 3.54 10.01
N ILE A 14 7.83 2.22 10.18
CA ILE A 14 7.04 1.50 11.18
C ILE A 14 7.69 1.70 12.55
N LYS A 15 6.91 2.23 13.51
CA LYS A 15 7.33 2.36 14.91
C LYS A 15 6.78 1.19 15.72
N LEU A 16 7.64 0.31 16.21
CA LEU A 16 7.27 -0.71 17.17
C LEU A 16 7.53 -0.22 18.60
N GLU A 17 6.58 -0.43 19.50
CA GLU A 17 6.73 -0.12 20.92
C GLU A 17 6.87 -1.39 21.75
N PHE A 18 7.91 -1.47 22.57
CA PHE A 18 8.06 -2.52 23.57
C PHE A 18 8.54 -1.90 24.88
N GLN A 19 7.78 -2.09 25.96
CA GLN A 19 8.09 -1.57 27.30
C GLN A 19 8.40 -0.05 27.32
N GLY A 20 7.70 0.74 26.49
CA GLY A 20 7.90 2.20 26.38
C GLY A 20 9.07 2.63 25.48
N ASN A 21 9.80 1.69 24.88
CA ASN A 21 10.86 1.97 23.91
C ASN A 21 10.32 1.89 22.49
N GLN A 22 10.61 2.90 21.68
CA GLN A 22 10.24 2.95 20.25
C GLN A 22 11.41 2.52 19.36
N PHE A 23 11.13 1.67 18.39
CA PHE A 23 12.10 1.21 17.40
C PHE A 23 11.67 1.64 16.01
N SER A 24 12.61 2.24 15.27
CA SER A 24 12.40 2.69 13.90
C SER A 24 12.76 1.59 12.92
N ILE A 25 11.83 1.25 12.04
CA ILE A 25 11.99 0.28 10.95
C ILE A 25 11.92 1.04 9.63
N GLN A 26 12.92 0.87 8.77
CA GLN A 26 12.96 1.40 7.41
C GLN A 26 12.98 0.22 6.44
N GLY A 27 11.81 -0.17 5.93
CA GLY A 27 11.66 -1.36 5.10
C GLY A 27 12.13 -2.62 5.85
N ASP A 28 13.16 -3.28 5.31
CA ASP A 28 13.75 -4.49 5.91
C ASP A 28 14.89 -4.21 6.91
N TYR A 29 15.19 -2.94 7.19
CA TYR A 29 16.29 -2.53 8.06
C TYR A 29 15.81 -1.89 9.35
N TRP A 30 16.47 -2.24 10.44
CA TRP A 30 16.19 -1.76 11.79
C TRP A 30 17.39 -0.97 12.29
N ASP A 31 17.14 0.13 13.01
CA ASP A 31 18.23 0.88 13.64
C ASP A 31 18.71 0.21 14.93
N ALA A 32 19.85 -0.50 14.82
CA ALA A 32 20.49 -1.16 15.94
C ALA A 32 21.01 -0.16 16.98
N THR A 33 21.36 1.06 16.59
CA THR A 33 21.91 2.07 17.49
C THR A 33 20.85 2.49 18.51
N THR A 34 19.67 2.88 18.04
CA THR A 34 18.54 3.24 18.90
C THR A 34 18.14 2.07 19.82
N MET A 35 18.07 0.84 19.28
CA MET A 35 17.77 -0.35 20.09
C MET A 35 18.80 -0.56 21.21
N CYS A 36 20.10 -0.46 20.91
CA CYS A 36 21.14 -0.68 21.90
C CYS A 36 21.16 0.41 22.98
N GLN A 37 20.93 1.68 22.60
CA GLN A 37 20.89 2.81 23.51
C GLN A 37 19.78 2.66 24.56
N ALA A 38 18.59 2.19 24.16
CA ALA A 38 17.46 1.96 25.05
C ALA A 38 17.78 0.98 26.21
N TYR A 39 18.68 0.03 25.99
CA TYR A 39 19.11 -0.95 27.01
C TYR A 39 20.53 -0.69 27.56
N GLY A 40 21.10 0.49 27.32
CA GLY A 40 22.43 0.86 27.81
C GLY A 40 23.58 0.02 27.23
N LYS A 41 23.39 -0.60 26.06
CA LYS A 41 24.36 -1.46 25.38
C LYS A 41 24.94 -0.76 24.15
N ARG A 42 26.00 -1.33 23.58
CA ARG A 42 26.62 -0.83 22.33
C ARG A 42 26.55 -1.90 21.26
N VAL A 43 26.19 -1.50 20.03
CA VAL A 43 26.14 -2.38 18.85
C VAL A 43 27.47 -3.11 18.64
N ASN A 44 28.60 -2.42 18.84
CA ASN A 44 29.93 -3.04 18.71
C ASN A 44 30.14 -4.24 19.65
N ASN A 45 29.54 -4.25 20.84
CA ASN A 45 29.66 -5.39 21.75
C ASN A 45 28.94 -6.62 21.20
N PHE A 46 27.77 -6.41 20.58
CA PHE A 46 27.03 -7.47 19.89
C PHE A 46 27.81 -8.04 18.70
N LEU A 47 28.38 -7.16 17.86
CA LEU A 47 29.11 -7.57 16.64
C LEU A 47 30.45 -8.26 16.92
N ARG A 48 31.03 -8.05 18.11
CA ARG A 48 32.30 -8.69 18.53
C ARG A 48 32.11 -10.11 19.04
N LEU A 49 30.89 -10.55 19.37
CA LEU A 49 30.65 -11.89 19.88
C LEU A 49 30.85 -12.94 18.78
N ASP A 50 31.62 -13.99 19.07
CA ASP A 50 31.85 -15.12 18.17
C ASP A 50 30.53 -15.78 17.73
N ALA A 51 29.58 -15.95 18.66
CA ALA A 51 28.24 -16.46 18.34
C ALA A 51 27.48 -15.58 17.32
N THR A 52 27.64 -14.26 17.39
CA THR A 52 27.03 -13.32 16.43
C THR A 52 27.72 -13.42 15.08
N GLN A 53 29.04 -13.48 15.04
CA GLN A 53 29.80 -13.59 13.79
C GLN A 53 29.47 -14.90 13.05
N ARG A 54 29.39 -16.02 13.77
CA ARG A 54 28.95 -17.30 13.20
C ARG A 54 27.54 -17.23 12.63
N TYR A 55 26.63 -16.57 13.34
CA TYR A 55 25.27 -16.37 12.85
C TYR A 55 25.23 -15.51 11.58
N LEU A 56 25.96 -14.40 11.54
CA LEU A 56 26.02 -13.51 10.38
C LEU A 56 26.59 -14.25 9.16
N ALA A 57 27.65 -15.04 9.34
CA ALA A 57 28.23 -15.85 8.27
C ALA A 57 27.22 -16.89 7.73
N ALA A 58 26.51 -17.59 8.63
CA ALA A 58 25.47 -18.54 8.24
C ALA A 58 24.29 -17.85 7.52
N LEU A 59 23.89 -16.67 7.98
CA LEU A 59 22.82 -15.88 7.39
C LEU A 59 23.20 -15.34 6.01
N SER A 60 24.44 -14.85 5.87
CA SER A 60 24.99 -14.38 4.61
C SER A 60 25.01 -15.50 3.57
N LYS A 61 25.48 -16.70 3.96
CA LYS A 61 25.46 -17.89 3.10
C LYS A 61 24.04 -18.29 2.67
N LYS A 62 23.06 -18.17 3.57
CA LYS A 62 21.67 -18.57 3.30
C LYS A 62 20.93 -17.59 2.41
N LEU A 63 21.17 -16.29 2.56
CA LEU A 63 20.46 -15.24 1.84
C LEU A 63 21.21 -14.73 0.61
N GLY A 64 22.50 -15.05 0.46
CA GLY A 64 23.35 -14.49 -0.60
C GLY A 64 23.68 -13.01 -0.40
N ILE A 65 23.44 -12.47 0.79
CA ILE A 65 23.61 -11.05 1.11
C ILE A 65 24.97 -10.84 1.78
N PRO A 66 25.85 -9.96 1.27
CA PRO A 66 27.13 -9.66 1.90
C PRO A 66 27.00 -8.96 3.27
N ILE A 67 28.07 -9.05 4.07
CA ILE A 67 28.20 -8.34 5.35
C ILE A 67 29.10 -7.11 5.11
N GLU A 68 28.53 -5.91 5.15
CA GLU A 68 29.29 -4.67 5.04
C GLU A 68 29.53 -4.06 6.41
N ILE A 69 30.67 -4.39 6.99
CA ILE A 69 31.15 -3.73 8.20
C ILE A 69 32.25 -2.79 7.74
N ASP A 70 32.01 -1.49 7.87
CA ASP A 70 33.04 -0.45 7.78
C ASP A 70 33.54 -0.12 6.36
N GLY A 71 32.89 -0.63 5.31
CA GLY A 71 33.36 -0.51 3.92
C GLY A 71 34.36 -1.60 3.53
N GLU A 72 34.68 -2.51 4.47
CA GLU A 72 35.43 -3.73 4.19
C GLU A 72 34.44 -4.88 4.04
N SER A 73 34.13 -5.26 2.81
CA SER A 73 33.31 -6.43 2.52
C SER A 73 34.05 -7.69 2.99
N LYS A 74 33.72 -8.19 4.19
CA LYS A 74 34.29 -9.43 4.77
C LYS A 74 33.64 -10.71 4.25
N SER A 75 33.09 -10.69 3.03
CA SER A 75 32.72 -11.91 2.33
C SER A 75 33.11 -11.75 0.88
N ALA A 76 34.08 -12.58 0.50
CA ALA A 76 34.58 -12.72 -0.85
C ALA A 76 33.41 -12.85 -1.84
N MET A 77 33.46 -12.01 -2.88
CA MET A 77 33.06 -12.30 -4.25
C MET A 77 31.85 -13.24 -4.41
N THR A 78 30.66 -12.68 -4.57
CA THR A 78 29.72 -13.21 -5.57
C THR A 78 29.60 -12.17 -6.65
N ARG A 79 30.16 -12.48 -7.84
CA ARG A 79 29.79 -11.79 -9.07
C ARG A 79 28.27 -11.95 -9.17
N ASN A 80 27.51 -10.86 -9.14
CA ASN A 80 26.14 -10.91 -9.63
C ASN A 80 26.22 -11.13 -11.14
N GLN A 81 26.33 -12.40 -11.53
CA GLN A 81 26.10 -12.84 -12.87
C GLN A 81 24.58 -12.88 -13.03
N GLY A 82 24.05 -11.81 -13.66
CA GLY A 82 22.69 -11.70 -14.15
C GLY A 82 21.65 -11.26 -13.13
N VAL A 83 21.37 -9.96 -13.05
CA VAL A 83 19.99 -9.46 -13.18
C VAL A 83 20.07 -8.15 -13.96
N GLU A 84 19.67 -8.26 -15.20
CA GLU A 84 19.42 -7.20 -16.17
C GLU A 84 18.09 -6.55 -15.80
N ASP A 85 18.12 -5.62 -14.83
CA ASP A 85 17.13 -4.55 -14.63
C ASP A 85 17.61 -3.66 -13.49
N GLY A 86 17.77 -2.36 -13.77
CA GLY A 86 18.52 -1.40 -12.98
C GLY A 86 17.92 -0.98 -11.64
N ILE A 87 17.75 -1.92 -10.70
CA ILE A 87 17.45 -1.62 -9.29
C ILE A 87 18.59 -2.17 -8.44
N ALA A 88 19.50 -1.28 -8.01
CA ALA A 88 20.52 -1.61 -7.03
C ALA A 88 19.86 -1.93 -5.68
N GLN A 89 19.46 -3.19 -5.47
CA GLN A 89 18.99 -3.63 -4.17
C GLN A 89 20.16 -3.55 -3.19
N LYS A 90 20.06 -2.60 -2.26
CA LYS A 90 20.98 -2.43 -1.13
C LYS A 90 20.93 -3.69 -0.27
N SER A 91 21.84 -4.60 -0.55
CA SER A 91 21.85 -5.97 -0.04
C SER A 91 23.05 -6.13 0.89
N ALA A 92 23.02 -5.48 2.05
CA ALA A 92 24.02 -5.70 3.09
C ALA A 92 23.34 -6.11 4.38
N LEU A 93 23.77 -7.19 5.04
CA LEU A 93 23.14 -7.64 6.29
C LEU A 93 23.25 -6.60 7.42
N ILE A 94 24.32 -5.81 7.37
CA ILE A 94 24.61 -4.71 8.28
C ILE A 94 25.20 -3.62 7.40
N TYR A 95 24.81 -2.38 7.62
CA TYR A 95 25.53 -1.23 7.07
C TYR A 95 25.54 -0.08 8.07
N ARG A 96 26.58 0.75 8.02
CA ARG A 96 26.67 1.97 8.82
C ARG A 96 26.24 3.16 7.98
N SER A 97 25.17 3.84 8.38
CA SER A 97 24.78 5.10 7.77
C SER A 97 25.75 6.19 8.24
N LYS A 98 26.53 6.76 7.31
CA LYS A 98 27.35 7.96 7.55
C LYS A 98 26.63 9.17 6.95
N GLY A 99 25.49 9.55 7.52
CA GLY A 99 24.77 10.76 7.14
C GLY A 99 25.36 12.01 7.80
N GLY A 100 25.41 13.13 7.09
CA GLY A 100 25.98 14.41 7.57
C GLY A 100 25.20 15.09 8.70
N LYS A 101 24.04 14.55 9.12
CA LYS A 101 23.28 14.97 10.30
C LYS A 101 23.47 13.96 11.44
N VAL A 102 23.73 14.48 12.65
CA VAL A 102 24.01 13.70 13.87
C VAL A 102 22.91 12.68 14.20
N GLU A 103 21.66 13.00 13.88
CA GLU A 103 20.48 12.18 14.20
C GLU A 103 20.25 10.98 13.26
N GLU A 104 20.89 10.94 12.10
CA GLU A 104 20.77 9.86 11.11
C GLU A 104 21.97 8.88 11.13
N SER A 105 22.86 9.06 12.12
CA SER A 105 24.05 8.24 12.29
C SER A 105 23.75 6.94 13.06
N GLY A 106 23.29 5.93 12.32
CA GLY A 106 22.87 4.63 12.87
C GLY A 106 23.59 3.44 12.25
N THR A 107 23.66 2.34 12.99
CA THR A 107 23.98 1.03 12.40
C THR A 107 22.66 0.37 12.02
N LEU A 108 22.42 0.24 10.72
CA LEU A 108 21.21 -0.36 10.20
C LEU A 108 21.46 -1.85 9.97
N VAL A 109 20.60 -2.68 10.56
CA VAL A 109 20.72 -4.14 10.52
C VAL A 109 19.50 -4.74 9.85
N HIS A 110 19.71 -5.73 9.02
CA HIS A 110 18.61 -6.45 8.37
C HIS A 110 17.68 -7.10 9.41
N ARG A 111 16.38 -7.18 9.14
CA ARG A 111 15.32 -7.67 10.05
C ARG A 111 15.69 -8.96 10.79
N ARG A 112 16.28 -9.95 10.10
CA ARG A 112 16.70 -11.22 10.74
C ARG A 112 17.84 -11.04 11.74
N VAL A 113 18.79 -10.14 11.45
CA VAL A 113 19.85 -9.76 12.37
C VAL A 113 19.27 -8.97 13.54
N ALA A 114 18.29 -8.10 13.28
CA ALA A 114 17.58 -7.33 14.30
C ALA A 114 16.90 -8.23 15.34
N LEU A 115 16.29 -9.35 14.93
CA LEU A 115 15.72 -10.33 15.86
C LEU A 115 16.76 -10.96 16.79
N LYS A 116 17.92 -11.34 16.25
CA LYS A 116 19.02 -11.86 17.08
C LYS A 116 19.60 -10.77 18.00
N LEU A 117 19.64 -9.52 17.53
CA LEU A 117 20.06 -8.39 18.34
C LEU A 117 19.08 -8.16 19.50
N ALA A 118 17.78 -8.17 19.25
CA ALA A 118 16.74 -8.04 20.26
C ALA A 118 16.90 -9.10 21.36
N ALA A 119 17.12 -10.36 20.98
CA ALA A 119 17.39 -11.44 21.94
C ALA A 119 18.62 -11.16 22.83
N TRP A 120 19.69 -10.61 22.26
CA TRP A 120 20.90 -10.28 23.02
C TRP A 120 20.74 -9.06 23.96
N LEU A 121 19.80 -8.16 23.67
CA LEU A 121 19.61 -6.94 24.47
C LEU A 121 19.01 -7.25 25.85
N ASN A 122 18.01 -8.13 25.93
CA ASN A 122 17.35 -8.47 27.19
C ASN A 122 16.81 -9.92 27.12
N PRO A 123 17.14 -10.80 28.08
CA PRO A 123 16.56 -12.15 28.15
C PRO A 123 15.03 -12.19 28.17
N ASP A 124 14.37 -11.21 28.83
CA ASP A 124 12.91 -11.15 28.87
C ASP A 124 12.32 -10.82 27.49
N LEU A 125 13.03 -9.97 26.73
CA LEU A 125 12.67 -9.66 25.34
C LEU A 125 12.86 -10.88 24.44
N GLU A 126 13.92 -11.66 24.64
CA GLU A 126 14.13 -12.92 23.91
C GLU A 126 12.97 -13.89 24.09
N VAL A 127 12.57 -14.15 25.35
CA VAL A 127 11.45 -15.04 25.68
C VAL A 127 10.16 -14.53 25.07
N TRP A 128 9.92 -13.22 25.14
CA TRP A 128 8.73 -12.60 24.54
C TRP A 128 8.69 -12.79 23.01
N VAL A 129 9.80 -12.57 22.30
CA VAL A 129 9.88 -12.77 20.85
C VAL A 129 9.59 -14.23 20.49
N TYR A 130 10.13 -15.20 21.23
CA TYR A 130 9.81 -16.61 21.01
C TYR A 130 8.33 -16.90 21.24
N GLY A 131 7.71 -16.33 22.28
CA GLY A 131 6.27 -16.46 22.51
C GLY A 131 5.43 -15.89 21.36
N VAL A 132 5.84 -14.78 20.74
CA VAL A 132 5.19 -14.25 19.53
C VAL A 132 5.35 -15.22 18.36
N ILE A 133 6.55 -15.76 18.15
CA ILE A 133 6.80 -16.75 17.08
C ILE A 133 5.96 -18.01 17.30
N GLU A 134 5.88 -18.53 18.52
CA GLU A 134 5.06 -19.70 18.85
C GLU A 134 3.57 -19.44 18.62
N LYS A 135 3.06 -18.26 19.00
CA LYS A 135 1.69 -17.85 18.66
C LYS A 135 1.49 -17.82 17.16
N LEU A 136 2.42 -17.25 16.39
CA LEU A 136 2.31 -17.23 14.94
C LEU A 136 2.33 -18.64 14.33
N LEU A 137 3.12 -19.56 14.89
CA LEU A 137 3.15 -20.96 14.44
C LEU A 137 1.89 -21.73 14.80
N THR A 138 1.26 -21.40 15.93
CA THR A 138 0.10 -22.12 16.46
C THR A 138 -1.23 -21.55 15.94
N GLU A 139 -1.36 -20.23 15.92
CA GLU A 139 -2.58 -19.50 15.56
C GLU A 139 -2.59 -19.11 14.07
N GLY A 140 -1.43 -19.05 13.41
CA GLY A 140 -1.33 -18.81 11.96
C GLY A 140 -1.72 -17.41 11.47
N GLU A 141 -2.08 -16.49 12.36
CA GLU A 141 -2.54 -15.14 11.99
C GLU A 141 -1.60 -14.05 12.50
N VAL A 142 -0.83 -13.47 11.59
CA VAL A 142 -0.42 -12.07 11.74
C VAL A 142 -1.66 -11.24 11.38
N LYS A 143 -2.12 -10.34 12.25
CA LYS A 143 -3.30 -9.46 12.03
C LYS A 143 -3.09 -8.44 10.90
N LEU A 144 -2.86 -8.92 9.70
CA LEU A 144 -2.86 -8.14 8.45
C LEU A 144 -4.20 -8.32 7.71
N LYS A 145 -5.03 -9.28 8.11
CA LYS A 145 -6.29 -9.66 7.46
C LYS A 145 -7.50 -8.83 7.86
N ASP A 146 -7.53 -8.27 9.07
CA ASP A 146 -8.71 -7.57 9.57
C ASP A 146 -8.90 -6.22 8.86
N GLU A 147 -7.80 -5.49 8.61
CA GLU A 147 -7.81 -4.28 7.79
C GLU A 147 -8.15 -4.59 6.33
N LEU A 148 -7.63 -5.70 5.79
CA LEU A 148 -7.95 -6.14 4.43
C LEU A 148 -9.44 -6.48 4.26
N LYS A 149 -10.06 -7.11 5.26
CA LYS A 149 -11.51 -7.40 5.26
C LYS A 149 -12.34 -6.12 5.35
N GLY A 150 -11.93 -5.17 6.19
CA GLY A 150 -12.59 -3.86 6.28
C GLY A 150 -12.56 -3.12 4.95
N LEU A 151 -11.40 -3.13 4.28
CA LEU A 151 -11.24 -2.53 2.95
C LEU A 151 -12.06 -3.26 1.88
N GLN A 152 -12.08 -4.60 1.88
CA GLN A 152 -12.91 -5.38 0.95
C GLN A 152 -14.41 -5.13 1.13
N ALA A 153 -14.87 -5.00 2.38
CA ALA A 153 -16.26 -4.68 2.67
C ALA A 153 -16.63 -3.28 2.18
N ALA A 154 -15.76 -2.29 2.39
CA ALA A 154 -15.96 -0.93 1.89
C ALA A 154 -15.99 -0.89 0.35
N LEU A 155 -15.10 -1.65 -0.31
CA LEU A 155 -15.01 -1.70 -1.78
C LEU A 155 -16.28 -2.30 -2.39
N ASN A 156 -16.79 -3.39 -1.84
CA ASN A 156 -18.06 -3.99 -2.27
C ASN A 156 -19.25 -3.03 -2.05
N GLN A 157 -19.26 -2.25 -0.96
CA GLN A 157 -20.31 -1.25 -0.73
C GLN A 157 -20.26 -0.11 -1.76
N THR A 158 -19.06 0.34 -2.13
CA THR A 158 -18.91 1.38 -3.17
C THR A 158 -19.30 0.87 -4.55
N GLU A 159 -19.04 -0.40 -4.86
CA GLU A 159 -19.41 -1.00 -6.14
C GLU A 159 -20.93 -1.13 -6.28
N LEU A 160 -21.63 -1.50 -5.19
CA LEU A 160 -23.09 -1.52 -5.17
C LEU A 160 -23.69 -0.12 -5.33
N ALA A 161 -23.14 0.89 -4.63
CA ALA A 161 -23.62 2.26 -4.75
C ALA A 161 -23.42 2.83 -6.17
N LEU A 162 -22.32 2.46 -6.85
CA LEU A 162 -22.09 2.82 -8.25
C LEU A 162 -23.12 2.21 -9.19
N GLN A 163 -23.45 0.93 -9.01
CA GLN A 163 -24.48 0.26 -9.83
C GLN A 163 -25.85 0.92 -9.67
N GLU A 164 -26.20 1.37 -8.47
CA GLU A 164 -27.47 2.07 -8.21
C GLU A 164 -27.53 3.41 -8.96
N ILE A 165 -26.46 4.20 -8.90
CA ILE A 165 -26.35 5.48 -9.62
C ILE A 165 -26.43 5.28 -11.15
N GLU A 166 -25.81 4.22 -11.68
CA GLU A 166 -25.88 3.91 -13.12
C GLU A 166 -27.31 3.60 -13.58
N ILE A 167 -28.08 2.89 -12.76
CA ILE A 167 -29.49 2.58 -13.04
C ILE A 167 -30.32 3.88 -13.04
N GLU A 168 -30.14 4.75 -12.06
CA GLU A 168 -30.82 6.04 -11.98
C GLU A 168 -30.50 6.92 -13.20
N LEU A 169 -29.23 6.94 -13.63
CA LEU A 169 -28.78 7.71 -14.78
C LEU A 169 -29.41 7.20 -16.08
N ALA A 170 -29.56 5.88 -16.22
CA ALA A 170 -30.24 5.27 -17.37
C ALA A 170 -31.74 5.62 -17.41
N GLN A 171 -32.42 5.61 -16.26
CA GLN A 171 -33.83 6.01 -16.16
C GLN A 171 -34.01 7.48 -16.55
N THR A 172 -33.20 8.36 -15.97
CA THR A 172 -33.24 9.80 -16.25
C THR A 172 -32.95 10.08 -17.73
N SER A 173 -31.99 9.37 -18.32
CA SER A 173 -31.70 9.48 -19.75
C SER A 173 -32.91 9.08 -20.60
N HIS A 174 -33.60 8.01 -20.23
CA HIS A 174 -34.78 7.55 -20.95
C HIS A 174 -35.94 8.56 -20.88
N GLU A 175 -36.18 9.14 -19.70
CA GLU A 175 -37.19 10.20 -19.53
C GLU A 175 -36.86 11.44 -20.37
N LEU A 176 -35.59 11.83 -20.44
CA LEU A 176 -35.13 12.92 -21.29
C LEU A 176 -35.37 12.64 -22.78
N ASP A 177 -35.17 11.41 -23.23
CA ASP A 177 -35.42 11.02 -24.61
C ASP A 177 -36.92 11.04 -24.95
N GLN A 178 -37.78 10.59 -24.03
CA GLN A 178 -39.24 10.70 -24.18
C GLN A 178 -39.68 12.17 -24.26
N ALA A 179 -39.20 13.02 -23.34
CA ALA A 179 -39.52 14.44 -23.34
C ALA A 179 -39.00 15.17 -24.60
N ARG A 180 -37.85 14.75 -25.13
CA ARG A 180 -37.33 15.24 -26.41
C ARG A 180 -38.24 14.86 -27.57
N TYR A 181 -38.71 13.62 -27.61
CA TYR A 181 -39.63 13.15 -28.64
C TYR A 181 -40.95 13.94 -28.62
N GLU A 182 -41.57 14.08 -27.45
CA GLU A 182 -42.82 14.85 -27.28
C GLU A 182 -42.65 16.31 -27.72
N ARG A 183 -41.51 16.93 -27.37
CA ARG A 183 -41.18 18.29 -27.80
C ARG A 183 -41.10 18.39 -29.33
N ASP A 184 -40.44 17.44 -29.97
CA ASP A 184 -40.23 17.44 -31.42
C ASP A 184 -41.57 17.21 -32.16
N GLU A 185 -42.44 16.31 -31.67
CA GLU A 185 -43.81 16.14 -32.18
C GLU A 185 -44.63 17.44 -32.05
N LEU A 186 -44.58 18.10 -30.89
CA LEU A 186 -45.27 19.37 -30.69
C LEU A 186 -44.75 20.47 -31.61
N GLN A 187 -43.44 20.48 -31.88
CA GLN A 187 -42.85 21.39 -32.86
C GLN A 187 -43.33 21.10 -34.28
N GLU A 188 -43.42 19.83 -34.70
CA GLU A 188 -43.99 19.46 -35.99
C GLU A 188 -45.45 19.89 -36.11
N ILE A 189 -46.28 19.66 -35.08
CA ILE A 189 -47.67 20.12 -35.05
C ILE A 189 -47.76 21.64 -35.11
N ALA A 190 -46.90 22.36 -34.39
CA ALA A 190 -46.87 23.83 -34.41
C ALA A 190 -46.44 24.38 -35.78
N ASN A 191 -45.45 23.75 -36.42
CA ASN A 191 -45.02 24.08 -37.78
C ASN A 191 -46.14 23.80 -38.79
N TRP A 192 -46.77 22.62 -38.70
CA TRP A 192 -47.91 22.26 -39.54
C TRP A 192 -49.09 23.25 -39.39
N LYS A 193 -49.43 23.67 -38.16
CA LYS A 193 -50.46 24.69 -37.92
C LYS A 193 -50.08 26.05 -38.49
N ARG A 194 -48.80 26.44 -38.43
CA ARG A 194 -48.33 27.70 -39.02
C ARG A 194 -48.46 27.68 -40.55
N ASP A 195 -48.15 26.55 -41.18
CA ASP A 195 -48.08 26.43 -42.64
C ASP A 195 -49.43 26.09 -43.29
N ASN A 196 -50.37 25.44 -42.58
CA ASN A 196 -51.69 25.03 -43.09
C ASN A 196 -52.87 25.81 -42.49
N CYS A 197 -52.64 26.89 -41.75
CA CYS A 197 -53.70 27.79 -41.31
C CYS A 197 -54.07 28.77 -42.43
N TRP A 198 -54.72 28.27 -43.48
CA TRP A 198 -55.51 29.06 -44.42
C TRP A 198 -56.88 28.39 -44.54
N GLU A 199 -57.94 29.20 -44.46
CA GLU A 199 -59.36 28.87 -44.67
C GLU A 199 -60.07 28.03 -43.59
N ALA A 200 -60.66 28.75 -42.62
CA ALA A 200 -61.91 28.32 -41.99
C ALA A 200 -62.87 29.51 -41.87
N ASP A 201 -63.14 30.18 -42.99
CA ASP A 201 -64.39 30.94 -43.16
C ASP A 201 -65.46 29.92 -43.60
N VAL A 202 -66.13 29.30 -42.64
CA VAL A 202 -67.33 28.49 -42.92
C VAL A 202 -68.54 29.29 -42.47
N GLU A 203 -69.16 29.99 -43.44
CA GLU A 203 -70.49 30.59 -43.33
C GLU A 203 -71.51 29.52 -42.92
N TYR A 204 -72.14 29.70 -41.76
CA TYR A 204 -73.33 28.93 -41.39
C TYR A 204 -74.56 29.58 -42.05
N VAL A 205 -75.09 28.91 -43.08
CA VAL A 205 -76.41 29.20 -43.66
C VAL A 205 -77.32 28.00 -43.37
N GLU A 206 -78.27 28.18 -42.46
CA GLU A 206 -79.51 27.39 -42.39
C GLU A 206 -80.65 28.42 -42.25
N GLN A 207 -81.16 28.96 -43.35
CA GLN A 207 -82.36 28.52 -44.09
C GLN A 207 -83.62 28.40 -43.22
N ASP A 208 -84.49 29.40 -43.39
CA ASP A 208 -85.89 29.47 -42.96
C ASP A 208 -86.76 28.30 -43.48
N SER A 209 -87.90 28.14 -42.78
CA SER A 209 -89.20 27.61 -43.24
C SER A 209 -89.43 26.09 -43.13
N PHE A 210 -90.58 25.57 -42.67
CA PHE A 210 -91.96 26.08 -42.54
C PHE A 210 -92.68 25.37 -41.38
#